data_AF-A0A965T9F1-F1
#
_entry.id   AF-A0A965T9F1-F1
#
_cell.length_a   1.000
_cell.length_b   1.000
_cell.length_c   1.000
_cell.angle_alpha   90.00
_cell.angle_beta   90.00
_cell.angle_gamma   90.00
#
_symmetry.space_group_name_H-M   'P 1'
#
loop_
_entity.id
_entity.type
_entity.pdbx_description
1 polymer ?
#
loop_
_entity_poly.entity_id
_entity_poly.type
_entity_poly.pdbx_seq_one_letter_code
_entity_poly.pdbx_strand_id
1 'polypeptide(L)' 'MDDKKTKKHELKRPYSDINSIASSTECTGLTQFIPETEHETESFKNLYDIPLSAEEVKETREREK' A
#
# COMPACT_ATOMS: atom_id res chain seq x y z
N MET A 1 -42.75 4.64 -36.39
CA MET A 1 -42.78 5.26 -35.04
C MET A 1 -42.06 4.25 -34.18
N ASP A 2 -40.74 4.32 -34.20
CA ASP A 2 -39.86 3.26 -33.71
C ASP A 2 -39.19 3.77 -32.43
N ASP A 3 -39.80 3.43 -31.30
CA ASP A 3 -39.32 3.74 -29.97
C ASP A 3 -37.99 3.01 -29.70
N LYS A 4 -36.88 3.73 -29.86
CA LYS A 4 -35.55 3.26 -29.46
C LYS A 4 -35.48 3.21 -27.93
N LYS A 5 -35.81 2.05 -27.36
CA LYS A 5 -35.68 1.75 -25.93
C LYS A 5 -34.19 1.65 -25.54
N THR A 6 -33.64 2.72 -24.98
CA THR A 6 -32.27 2.76 -24.44
C THR A 6 -32.16 1.88 -23.20
N LYS A 7 -31.49 0.73 -23.32
CA LYS A 7 -31.14 -0.13 -22.18
C LYS A 7 -29.99 0.52 -21.42
N LYS A 8 -30.24 1.03 -20.21
CA LYS A 8 -29.21 1.52 -19.30
C LYS A 8 -28.40 0.31 -18.82
N HIS A 9 -27.10 0.28 -19.16
CA HIS A 9 -26.18 -0.73 -18.68
C HIS A 9 -25.84 -0.41 -17.23
N GLU A 10 -26.47 -1.09 -16.28
CA GLU A 10 -26.12 -0.97 -14.87
C GLU A 10 -24.69 -1.49 -14.68
N LEU A 11 -23.73 -0.58 -14.45
CA LEU A 11 -22.39 -0.94 -13.99
C LEU A 11 -22.52 -1.55 -12.59
N LYS A 12 -22.58 -2.88 -12.51
CA LYS A 12 -22.31 -3.59 -11.26
C LYS A 12 -20.87 -3.29 -10.88
N ARG A 13 -20.67 -2.50 -9.82
CA ARG A 13 -19.34 -2.25 -9.26
C ARG A 13 -18.88 -3.57 -8.60
N PRO A 14 -17.77 -4.19 -9.04
CA PRO A 14 -17.33 -5.49 -8.50
C PRO A 14 -16.80 -5.41 -7.06
N TYR A 15 -16.87 -4.23 -6.43
CA TYR A 15 -16.29 -3.92 -5.12
C TYR A 15 -17.34 -3.42 -4.12
N SER A 16 -18.61 -3.79 -4.26
CA SER A 16 -19.62 -3.43 -3.25
C SER A 16 -19.51 -4.24 -1.95
N ASP A 17 -18.87 -5.42 -1.98
CA ASP A 17 -18.80 -6.37 -0.85
C ASP A 17 -17.38 -6.61 -0.32
N ILE A 18 -16.52 -5.58 -0.31
CA ILE A 18 -15.11 -5.73 0.10
C ILE A 18 -14.90 -5.91 1.62
N ASN A 19 -15.95 -5.73 2.43
CA ASN A 19 -15.81 -5.60 3.89
C ASN A 19 -16.29 -6.83 4.69
N SER A 20 -16.52 -7.98 4.06
CA SER A 20 -16.88 -9.22 4.81
C SER A 20 -15.68 -10.06 5.25
N ILE A 21 -14.46 -9.66 4.85
CA ILE A 21 -13.22 -10.34 5.25
C ILE A 21 -12.62 -9.50 6.38
N ALA A 22 -12.61 -10.05 7.60
CA ALA A 22 -11.89 -9.45 8.71
C ALA A 22 -10.44 -9.22 8.29
N SER A 23 -9.95 -7.99 8.46
CA SER A 23 -8.57 -7.67 8.10
C SER A 23 -7.63 -8.51 8.95
N SER A 24 -6.52 -9.00 8.39
CA SER A 24 -5.50 -9.72 9.17
C SER A 24 -4.99 -8.92 10.38
N THR A 25 -5.12 -7.59 10.34
CA THR A 25 -4.81 -6.68 11.46
C THR A 25 -5.86 -6.73 12.58
N GLU A 26 -7.13 -6.99 12.28
CA GLU A 26 -8.21 -7.07 13.28
C GLU A 26 -8.12 -8.33 14.15
N CYS A 27 -7.57 -9.42 13.62
CA CYS A 27 -7.40 -10.67 14.38
C CYS A 27 -6.17 -10.70 15.29
N THR A 28 -5.17 -9.86 15.03
CA THR A 28 -3.93 -9.81 15.83
C THR A 28 -3.92 -8.68 16.85
N GLY A 29 -4.81 -7.68 16.68
CA GLY A 29 -4.81 -6.46 17.50
C GLY A 29 -3.61 -5.55 17.22
N LEU A 30 -2.77 -5.89 16.23
CA LEU A 30 -1.63 -5.08 15.82
C LEU A 30 -2.07 -4.12 14.73
N THR A 31 -2.21 -2.85 15.10
CA THR A 31 -2.38 -1.74 14.16
C THR A 31 -1.02 -1.32 13.64
N GLN A 32 -0.86 -1.29 12.32
CA GLN A 32 0.35 -0.72 11.71
C GLN A 32 0.34 0.79 11.97
N PHE A 33 1.39 1.30 12.61
CA PHE A 33 1.59 2.73 12.80
C PHE A 33 2.51 3.24 11.71
N ILE A 34 2.12 4.36 11.08
CA ILE A 34 2.97 5.05 10.13
C ILE A 34 4.08 5.74 10.94
N PRO A 35 5.37 5.52 10.63
CA PRO A 35 6.46 6.22 11.30
C PRO A 35 6.29 7.74 11.18
N GLU A 36 6.49 8.46 12.27
CA GLU A 36 6.36 9.93 12.28
C GLU A 36 7.72 10.62 12.21
N THR A 37 8.78 9.91 12.63
CA THR A 37 10.14 10.46 12.66
C THR A 37 11.07 9.79 11.66
N GLU A 38 12.11 10.51 11.25
CA GLU A 38 13.15 9.97 10.37
C GLU A 38 13.87 8.77 11.01
N HIS A 39 14.10 8.82 12.32
CA HIS A 39 14.72 7.74 13.09
C HIS A 39 13.89 6.45 13.08
N GLU A 40 12.57 6.56 13.27
CA GLU A 40 11.68 5.41 13.15
C GLU A 40 11.71 4.85 11.72
N THR A 41 11.63 5.73 10.71
CA THR A 41 11.68 5.35 9.29
C THR A 41 12.94 4.56 8.95
N GLU A 42 14.11 4.99 9.45
CA GLU A 42 15.39 4.31 9.22
C GLU A 42 15.40 2.88 9.77
N SER A 43 14.73 2.62 10.89
CA SER A 43 14.62 1.27 11.48
C SER A 43 13.86 0.29 10.56
N PHE A 44 12.93 0.79 9.73
CA PHE A 44 12.19 -0.03 8.77
C PHE A 44 12.96 -0.28 7.46
N LYS A 45 13.96 0.56 7.13
CA LYS A 45 14.78 0.37 5.92
C LYS A 45 15.56 -0.94 5.94
N ASN A 46 15.94 -1.42 7.13
CA ASN A 46 16.70 -2.66 7.30
C ASN A 46 15.83 -3.93 7.35
N LEU A 47 14.49 -3.79 7.37
CA LEU A 47 13.59 -4.93 7.53
C LEU A 47 13.34 -5.67 6.21
N TYR A 48 13.48 -4.98 5.09
CA TYR A 48 13.22 -5.53 3.76
C TYR A 48 14.46 -5.34 2.88
N ASP A 49 14.80 -6.37 2.11
CA ASP A 49 15.83 -6.32 1.07
C ASP A 49 15.31 -5.50 -0.13
N ILE A 50 15.18 -4.19 0.07
CA ILE A 50 14.83 -3.25 -0.99
C ILE A 50 16.12 -2.97 -1.77
N PRO A 51 16.16 -3.27 -3.08
CA PRO A 51 17.33 -2.94 -3.88
C PRO A 51 17.52 -1.42 -3.87
N LEU A 52 18.63 -0.98 -3.31
CA LEU A 52 19.00 0.43 -3.26
C LEU A 52 19.42 0.93 -4.64
N SER A 53 19.16 2.21 -4.90
CA SER A 53 19.69 2.87 -6.10
C SER A 53 21.21 3.03 -6.00
N ALA A 54 21.87 3.17 -7.15
CA ALA A 54 23.33 3.34 -7.21
C ALA A 54 23.83 4.60 -6.46
N GLU A 55 22.96 5.59 -6.26
CA GLU A 55 23.27 6.84 -5.56
C GLU A 55 23.21 6.65 -4.04
N GLU A 56 22.18 5.95 -3.53
CA GLU A 56 22.05 5.58 -2.12
C GLU A 56 23.18 4.64 -1.66
N VAL A 57 23.65 3.74 -2.53
CA VAL A 57 24.79 2.86 -2.24
C VAL A 57 26.11 3.64 -2.13
N LYS A 58 26.28 4.74 -2.86
CA LYS A 58 27.47 5.60 -2.73
C LYS A 58 27.44 6.37 -1.41
N GLU A 59 26.30 6.96 -1.08
CA GLU A 59 26.13 7.77 0.12
C GLU A 59 26.31 6.95 1.40
N THR A 60 25.75 5.74 1.46
CA THR A 60 25.95 4.82 2.59
C THR A 60 27.42 4.45 2.78
N ARG A 61 28.14 4.16 1.69
CA ARG A 61 29.55 3.79 1.74
C ARG A 61 30.48 4.96 2.12
N GLU A 62 30.09 6.19 1.85
CA GLU A 62 30.83 7.38 2.26
C GLU A 62 30.64 7.70 3.75
N ARG A 63 29.46 7.40 4.32
CA ARG A 63 29.18 7.57 5.76
C ARG A 63 29.88 6.56 6.66
N GLU A 64 30.29 5.40 6.13
CA GLU A 64 31.00 4.35 6.88
C GLU A 64 32.54 4.53 6.94
N LYS A 65 33.09 5.55 6.27
CA LYS A 65 34.53 5.88 6.29
C LYS A 65 34.87 6.92 7.35
#